data_AF-A0A0H2Z0A4-F1
#
_entry.id   AF-A0A0H2Z0A4-F1
#
_cell.length_a   1.000
_cell.length_b   1.000
_cell.length_c   1.000
_cell.angle_alpha   90.00
_cell.angle_beta   90.00
_cell.angle_gamma   90.00
#
_symmetry.space_group_name_H-M   'P 1'
#
loop_
_entity.id
_entity.type
_entity.pdbx_description
1 polymer ?
#
loop_
_entity_poly.entity_id
_entity_poly.type
_entity_poly.pdbx_seq_one_letter_code
_entity_poly.pdbx_strand_id
1 'polypeptide(L)'
;MKKVAIVGLGWLGMPLAMSLSARGWQVTGSKTTQDGVEAARMSGIDSYLLRMEPELVCDSDDLDALMDADALVITLPARRSGPGDEFYLQAVQELVDSALAHRIPRIIFTSSTSVYGDAQGTVKETTPRNPVTNSGRVLEELEDWLHNLPGTSVDILRLAGLVGPGRHPGRFFAGKTAPDGEHGVNLVHLEDVIGAITLLLQAPKGGHIYNICAPAHPARNVFYPQMARLLGLEPPQFRNSLDSGKGKIIDGSRICNELGFEYQYPDPLVMPLE
;
A
#
# COMPACT_ATOMS: atom_id res chain seq x y z
N MET A 1 -25.87 -2.29 -5.78
CA MET A 1 -24.91 -1.69 -4.84
C MET A 1 -23.57 -2.38 -5.08
N LYS A 2 -22.45 -1.65 -5.15
CA LYS A 2 -21.13 -2.29 -5.36
C LYS A 2 -20.68 -2.98 -4.07
N LYS A 3 -20.17 -4.20 -4.18
CA LYS A 3 -19.61 -4.97 -3.06
C LYS A 3 -18.09 -5.04 -3.16
N VAL A 4 -17.39 -4.73 -2.06
CA VAL A 4 -15.93 -4.78 -2.01
C VAL A 4 -15.47 -5.55 -0.79
N ALA A 5 -14.63 -6.57 -1.01
CA ALA A 5 -13.93 -7.28 0.04
C ALA A 5 -12.57 -6.64 0.28
N ILE A 6 -12.22 -6.35 1.54
CA ILE A 6 -10.90 -5.83 1.93
C ILE A 6 -10.21 -6.81 2.85
N VAL A 7 -9.15 -7.45 2.35
CA VAL A 7 -8.33 -8.33 3.16
C VAL A 7 -7.24 -7.53 3.85
N GLY A 8 -7.32 -7.52 5.19
CA GLY A 8 -6.47 -6.72 6.06
C GLY A 8 -7.08 -5.38 6.46
N LEU A 9 -8.06 -5.36 7.36
CA LEU A 9 -8.60 -4.13 7.95
C LEU A 9 -7.62 -3.48 8.97
N GLY A 10 -6.39 -3.22 8.54
CA GLY A 10 -5.35 -2.56 9.33
C GLY A 10 -5.36 -1.05 9.15
N TRP A 11 -4.17 -0.45 9.23
CA TRP A 11 -3.97 1.01 9.12
C TRP A 11 -4.45 1.61 7.80
N LEU A 12 -4.33 0.88 6.68
CA LEU A 12 -4.88 1.30 5.38
C LEU A 12 -6.30 0.77 5.15
N GLY A 13 -6.52 -0.53 5.39
CA GLY A 13 -7.77 -1.20 5.05
C GLY A 13 -8.98 -0.68 5.83
N MET A 14 -8.83 -0.32 7.11
CA MET A 14 -9.96 0.19 7.90
C MET A 14 -10.42 1.59 7.45
N PRO A 15 -9.54 2.60 7.29
CA PRO A 15 -9.94 3.88 6.71
C PRO A 15 -10.52 3.76 5.29
N LEU A 16 -9.96 2.88 4.45
CA LEU A 16 -10.53 2.56 3.14
C LEU A 16 -11.96 2.03 3.25
N ALA A 17 -12.20 1.06 4.14
CA ALA A 17 -13.52 0.47 4.36
C ALA A 17 -14.55 1.53 4.77
N MET A 18 -14.18 2.41 5.70
CA MET A 18 -15.04 3.52 6.15
C MET A 18 -15.33 4.50 5.01
N SER A 19 -14.33 4.85 4.20
CA SER A 19 -14.48 5.77 3.06
C SER A 19 -15.40 5.19 1.98
N LEU A 20 -15.28 3.89 1.67
CA LEU A 20 -16.15 3.22 0.71
C LEU A 20 -17.58 3.05 1.24
N SER A 21 -17.74 2.67 2.52
CA SER A 21 -19.05 2.55 3.17
C SER A 21 -19.79 3.89 3.19
N ALA A 22 -19.10 4.99 3.49
CA ALA A 22 -19.66 6.35 3.44
C ALA A 22 -20.12 6.77 2.02
N ARG A 23 -19.58 6.13 0.96
CA ARG A 23 -20.01 6.30 -0.43
C ARG A 23 -21.17 5.37 -0.82
N GLY A 24 -21.73 4.62 0.12
CA GLY A 24 -22.86 3.70 -0.07
C GLY A 24 -22.46 2.36 -0.69
N TRP A 25 -21.20 1.94 -0.56
CA TRP A 25 -20.75 0.63 -1.02
C TRP A 25 -20.91 -0.38 0.12
N GLN A 26 -21.21 -1.62 -0.23
CA GLN A 26 -21.20 -2.72 0.73
C GLN A 26 -19.75 -3.17 0.90
N VAL A 27 -19.23 -3.09 2.11
CA VAL A 27 -17.83 -3.44 2.40
C VAL A 27 -17.79 -4.57 3.42
N THR A 28 -17.15 -5.66 3.02
CA THR A 28 -16.73 -6.74 3.92
C THR A 28 -15.21 -6.67 4.08
N GLY A 29 -14.68 -7.15 5.20
CA GLY A 29 -13.22 -7.23 5.32
C GLY A 29 -12.73 -8.19 6.37
N SER A 30 -11.43 -8.44 6.41
CA SER A 30 -10.87 -9.44 7.31
C SER A 30 -9.91 -8.89 8.35
N LYS A 31 -9.88 -9.57 9.49
CA LYS A 31 -8.94 -9.36 10.61
C LYS A 31 -8.39 -10.72 11.04
N THR A 32 -7.22 -10.72 11.67
CA THR A 32 -6.55 -11.94 12.14
C THR A 32 -6.92 -12.33 13.57
N THR A 33 -7.63 -11.47 14.30
CA THR A 33 -8.05 -11.69 15.69
C THR A 33 -9.55 -11.46 15.85
N GLN A 34 -10.17 -12.21 16.76
CA GLN A 34 -11.60 -12.11 17.04
C GLN A 34 -11.97 -10.70 17.55
N ASP A 35 -11.20 -10.16 18.49
CA ASP A 35 -11.37 -8.77 18.97
C ASP A 35 -11.31 -7.75 17.83
N GLY A 36 -10.43 -7.99 16.85
CA GLY A 36 -10.31 -7.14 15.67
C GLY A 36 -11.54 -7.18 14.78
N VAL A 37 -12.13 -8.36 14.61
CA VAL A 37 -13.39 -8.57 13.87
C VAL A 37 -14.53 -7.82 14.57
N GLU A 38 -14.67 -7.99 15.88
CA GLU A 38 -15.71 -7.35 16.68
C GLU A 38 -15.59 -5.82 16.65
N ALA A 39 -14.38 -5.28 16.79
CA ALA A 39 -14.13 -3.84 16.68
C ALA A 39 -14.48 -3.27 15.29
N ALA A 40 -14.23 -4.03 14.22
CA ALA A 40 -14.62 -3.63 12.87
C ALA A 40 -16.14 -3.60 12.70
N ARG A 41 -16.84 -4.65 13.18
CA ARG A 41 -18.31 -4.73 13.18
C ARG A 41 -18.95 -3.61 13.99
N MET A 42 -18.40 -3.27 15.15
CA MET A 42 -18.84 -2.13 15.97
C MET A 42 -18.68 -0.78 15.24
N SER A 43 -17.76 -0.70 14.27
CA SER A 43 -17.57 0.48 13.43
C SER A 43 -18.47 0.47 12.18
N GLY A 44 -19.37 -0.50 12.05
CA GLY A 44 -20.31 -0.63 10.93
C GLY A 44 -19.73 -1.30 9.68
N ILE A 45 -18.58 -1.98 9.80
CA ILE A 45 -17.99 -2.75 8.69
C ILE A 45 -18.14 -4.25 8.99
N ASP A 46 -18.82 -4.97 8.11
CA ASP A 46 -18.90 -6.43 8.20
C ASP A 46 -17.48 -7.01 8.12
N SER A 47 -17.14 -7.87 9.07
CA SER A 47 -15.80 -8.43 9.14
C SER A 47 -15.78 -9.89 9.55
N TYR A 48 -14.78 -10.62 9.05
CA TYR A 48 -14.60 -12.05 9.25
C TYR A 48 -13.18 -12.38 9.70
N LEU A 49 -13.04 -13.47 10.45
CA LEU A 49 -11.75 -13.93 10.93
C LEU A 49 -11.03 -14.66 9.80
N LEU A 50 -9.89 -14.13 9.38
CA LEU A 50 -9.04 -14.76 8.38
C LEU A 50 -7.61 -14.71 8.87
N ARG A 51 -7.06 -15.88 9.21
CA ARG A 51 -5.63 -16.04 9.43
C ARG A 51 -5.02 -16.69 8.19
N MET A 52 -3.80 -16.28 7.88
CA MET A 52 -2.98 -16.94 6.88
C MET A 52 -1.93 -17.69 7.66
N GLU A 53 -1.89 -19.01 7.52
CA GLU A 53 -0.95 -19.93 8.16
C GLU A 53 -0.58 -21.03 7.16
N PRO A 54 0.48 -20.84 6.36
CA PRO A 54 0.46 -20.64 4.89
C PRO A 54 -0.87 -20.80 4.12
N GLU A 55 -1.74 -21.69 4.54
CA GLU A 55 -3.11 -21.86 4.05
C GLU A 55 -4.05 -20.84 4.70
N LEU A 56 -5.24 -20.66 4.13
CA LEU A 56 -6.28 -19.84 4.74
C LEU A 56 -6.92 -20.59 5.92
N VAL A 57 -6.84 -20.00 7.10
CA VAL A 57 -7.49 -20.50 8.32
C VAL A 57 -8.67 -19.59 8.64
N CYS A 58 -9.85 -20.03 8.21
CA CYS A 58 -11.15 -19.39 8.43
C CYS A 58 -12.27 -20.43 8.39
N ASP A 59 -13.45 -20.04 8.86
CA ASP A 59 -14.67 -20.81 8.61
C ASP A 59 -15.05 -20.71 7.12
N SER A 60 -15.62 -21.78 6.55
CA SER A 60 -16.02 -21.78 5.14
C SER A 60 -17.12 -20.76 4.85
N ASP A 61 -18.10 -20.64 5.75
CA ASP A 61 -19.23 -19.73 5.58
C ASP A 61 -18.74 -18.27 5.68
N ASP A 62 -17.76 -18.01 6.55
CA ASP A 62 -17.09 -16.71 6.67
C ASP A 62 -16.30 -16.36 5.41
N LEU A 63 -15.62 -17.33 4.78
CA LEU A 63 -14.89 -17.11 3.54
C LEU A 63 -15.84 -16.82 2.37
N ASP A 64 -16.92 -17.60 2.24
CA ASP A 64 -17.95 -17.39 1.23
C ASP A 64 -18.59 -15.99 1.38
N ALA A 65 -18.89 -15.58 2.61
CA ALA A 65 -19.45 -14.26 2.89
C ALA A 65 -18.45 -13.11 2.65
N LEU A 66 -17.16 -13.33 2.91
CA LEU A 66 -16.10 -12.37 2.59
C LEU A 66 -15.94 -12.22 1.07
N MET A 67 -16.03 -13.32 0.31
CA MET A 67 -15.75 -13.38 -1.13
C MET A 67 -16.98 -13.11 -2.02
N ASP A 68 -18.17 -12.93 -1.46
CA ASP A 68 -19.35 -12.36 -2.15
C ASP A 68 -19.15 -10.87 -2.46
N ALA A 69 -18.24 -10.57 -3.38
CA ALA A 69 -17.82 -9.22 -3.72
C ALA A 69 -17.58 -9.03 -5.24
N ASP A 70 -17.74 -7.79 -5.71
CA ASP A 70 -17.43 -7.39 -7.08
C ASP A 70 -15.93 -7.07 -7.26
N ALA A 71 -15.21 -6.84 -6.16
CA ALA A 71 -13.78 -6.59 -6.15
C ALA A 71 -13.13 -6.98 -4.82
N LEU A 72 -11.89 -7.44 -4.89
CA LEU A 72 -11.03 -7.72 -3.74
C LEU A 72 -9.92 -6.68 -3.65
N VAL A 73 -9.70 -6.10 -2.47
CA VAL A 73 -8.55 -5.24 -2.16
C VAL A 73 -7.67 -5.92 -1.14
N ILE A 74 -6.42 -6.19 -1.51
CA ILE A 74 -5.44 -6.85 -0.66
C ILE A 74 -4.50 -5.77 -0.10
N THR A 75 -4.60 -5.51 1.21
CA THR A 75 -3.81 -4.47 1.90
C THR A 75 -2.78 -5.05 2.88
N LEU A 76 -2.37 -6.29 2.63
CA LEU A 76 -1.47 -7.06 3.48
C LEU A 76 -0.03 -6.59 3.31
N PRO A 77 0.71 -6.31 4.40
CA PRO A 77 2.12 -5.95 4.30
C PRO A 77 3.00 -7.20 4.18
N ALA A 78 3.88 -7.24 3.17
CA ALA A 78 4.87 -8.31 2.98
C ALA A 78 5.76 -8.59 4.22
N ARG A 79 6.01 -7.57 5.05
CA ARG A 79 6.92 -7.67 6.22
C ARG A 79 6.32 -8.28 7.49
N ARG A 80 5.01 -8.58 7.55
CA ARG A 80 4.35 -9.01 8.81
C ARG A 80 3.67 -10.38 8.75
N SER A 81 3.86 -11.13 7.68
CA SER A 81 3.23 -12.44 7.52
C SER A 81 4.22 -13.55 7.88
N GLY A 82 4.27 -13.92 9.15
CA GLY A 82 4.84 -15.21 9.59
C GLY A 82 6.38 -15.37 9.59
N PRO A 83 6.87 -16.60 9.83
CA PRO A 83 8.29 -16.92 10.08
C PRO A 83 9.21 -16.88 8.84
N GLY A 84 8.77 -16.36 7.69
CA GLY A 84 9.61 -16.16 6.50
C GLY A 84 8.83 -15.55 5.32
N ASP A 85 9.53 -14.94 4.36
CA ASP A 85 8.86 -14.20 3.26
C ASP A 85 8.16 -15.11 2.22
N GLU A 86 8.56 -16.40 2.11
CA GLU A 86 7.85 -17.42 1.30
C GLU A 86 6.40 -17.62 1.77
N PHE A 87 6.15 -17.46 3.06
CA PHE A 87 4.81 -17.52 3.65
C PHE A 87 3.88 -16.45 3.08
N TYR A 88 4.40 -15.24 2.86
CA TYR A 88 3.60 -14.15 2.33
C TYR A 88 3.18 -14.41 0.88
N LEU A 89 4.11 -14.92 0.06
CA LEU A 89 3.83 -15.28 -1.33
C LEU A 89 2.70 -16.31 -1.40
N GLN A 90 2.86 -17.43 -0.70
CA GLN A 90 1.88 -18.53 -0.70
C GLN A 90 0.53 -18.05 -0.16
N ALA A 91 0.51 -17.31 0.95
CA ALA A 91 -0.72 -16.82 1.55
C ALA A 91 -1.52 -15.88 0.61
N VAL A 92 -0.84 -15.02 -0.16
CA VAL A 92 -1.53 -14.18 -1.15
C VAL A 92 -2.00 -15.00 -2.34
N GLN A 93 -1.23 -16.02 -2.78
CA GLN A 93 -1.66 -16.93 -3.84
C GLN A 93 -2.95 -17.66 -3.47
N GLU A 94 -3.00 -18.28 -2.28
CA GLU A 94 -4.20 -18.96 -1.78
C GLU A 94 -5.42 -18.02 -1.67
N LEU A 95 -5.19 -16.79 -1.24
CA LEU A 95 -6.24 -15.77 -1.18
C LEU A 95 -6.79 -15.43 -2.57
N VAL A 96 -5.90 -15.27 -3.54
CA VAL A 96 -6.27 -14.92 -4.91
C VAL A 96 -6.91 -16.11 -5.62
N ASP A 97 -6.44 -17.34 -5.40
CA ASP A 97 -7.06 -18.56 -5.90
C ASP A 97 -8.47 -18.72 -5.34
N SER A 98 -8.68 -18.41 -4.06
CA SER A 98 -10.01 -18.34 -3.46
C SER A 98 -10.89 -17.28 -4.13
N ALA A 99 -10.36 -16.10 -4.42
CA ALA A 99 -11.08 -15.04 -5.13
C ALA A 99 -11.45 -15.46 -6.56
N LEU A 100 -10.56 -16.17 -7.27
CA LEU A 100 -10.81 -16.71 -8.61
C LEU A 100 -11.89 -17.80 -8.58
N ALA A 101 -11.87 -18.69 -7.58
CA ALA A 101 -12.91 -19.70 -7.38
C ALA A 101 -14.30 -19.07 -7.17
N HIS A 102 -14.35 -17.93 -6.47
CA HIS A 102 -15.55 -17.12 -6.27
C HIS A 102 -15.88 -16.19 -7.44
N ARG A 103 -15.10 -16.23 -8.52
CA ARG A 103 -15.27 -15.42 -9.73
C ARG A 103 -15.24 -13.92 -9.48
N ILE A 104 -14.43 -13.46 -8.51
CA ILE A 104 -14.20 -12.04 -8.28
C ILE A 104 -13.49 -11.47 -9.53
N PRO A 105 -14.12 -10.53 -10.26
CA PRO A 105 -13.62 -10.08 -11.56
C PRO A 105 -12.46 -9.10 -11.46
N ARG A 106 -12.24 -8.52 -10.27
CA ARG A 106 -11.26 -7.45 -10.06
C ARG A 106 -10.51 -7.62 -8.75
N ILE A 107 -9.20 -7.47 -8.82
CA ILE A 107 -8.31 -7.48 -7.66
C ILE A 107 -7.48 -6.21 -7.67
N ILE A 108 -7.32 -5.57 -6.50
CA ILE A 108 -6.38 -4.48 -6.27
C ILE A 108 -5.36 -4.95 -5.25
N PHE A 109 -4.11 -4.98 -5.66
CA PHE A 109 -2.99 -5.42 -4.82
C PHE A 109 -2.10 -4.24 -4.43
N THR A 110 -1.89 -4.03 -3.14
CA THR A 110 -0.96 -3.01 -2.64
C THR A 110 0.47 -3.55 -2.58
N SER A 111 1.26 -3.19 -3.58
CA SER A 111 2.71 -3.42 -3.62
C SER A 111 3.48 -2.23 -3.03
N SER A 112 4.80 -2.19 -3.26
CA SER A 112 5.71 -1.18 -2.72
C SER A 112 6.75 -0.78 -3.76
N THR A 113 7.15 0.49 -3.74
CA THR A 113 8.27 1.00 -4.56
C THR A 113 9.64 0.41 -4.20
N SER A 114 9.71 -0.48 -3.20
CA SER A 114 10.90 -1.28 -2.89
C SER A 114 11.29 -2.27 -3.98
N VAL A 115 10.36 -2.61 -4.89
CA VAL A 115 10.65 -3.47 -6.05
C VAL A 115 11.74 -2.89 -6.96
N TYR A 116 11.92 -1.57 -6.95
CA TYR A 116 12.96 -0.90 -7.74
C TYR A 116 14.36 -0.95 -7.14
N GLY A 117 14.51 -1.45 -5.90
CA GLY A 117 15.79 -1.49 -5.19
C GLY A 117 16.51 -0.13 -5.17
N ASP A 118 17.77 -0.12 -5.60
CA ASP A 118 18.67 1.04 -5.58
C ASP A 118 18.67 1.83 -6.89
N ALA A 119 17.60 1.75 -7.69
CA ALA A 119 17.44 2.57 -8.89
C ALA A 119 17.66 4.06 -8.59
N GLN A 120 18.36 4.75 -9.50
CA GLN A 120 18.73 6.16 -9.37
C GLN A 120 17.94 7.04 -10.35
N GLY A 121 17.77 8.31 -9.99
CA GLY A 121 17.03 9.26 -10.80
C GLY A 121 15.53 9.03 -10.77
N THR A 122 14.84 9.45 -11.84
CA THR A 122 13.38 9.34 -11.94
C THR A 122 12.97 7.92 -12.33
N VAL A 123 12.27 7.26 -11.42
CA VAL A 123 11.80 5.88 -11.53
C VAL A 123 10.32 5.87 -11.90
N LYS A 124 10.00 5.18 -13.00
CA LYS A 124 8.65 5.03 -13.54
C LYS A 124 8.21 3.57 -13.45
N GLU A 125 6.96 3.28 -13.78
CA GLU A 125 6.42 1.92 -13.80
C GLU A 125 7.15 1.00 -14.79
N THR A 126 7.74 1.58 -15.83
CA THR A 126 8.57 0.89 -16.85
C THR A 126 10.04 0.72 -16.45
N THR A 127 10.48 1.33 -15.34
CA THR A 127 11.85 1.14 -14.86
C THR A 127 12.04 -0.31 -14.41
N PRO A 128 13.16 -0.97 -14.78
CA PRO A 128 13.45 -2.32 -14.32
C PRO A 128 13.39 -2.45 -12.80
N ARG A 129 12.68 -3.48 -12.34
CA ARG A 129 12.71 -3.88 -10.93
C ARG A 129 14.02 -4.61 -10.66
N ASN A 130 14.66 -4.26 -9.56
CA ASN A 130 15.93 -4.82 -9.11
C ASN A 130 15.96 -4.83 -7.58
N PRO A 131 15.03 -5.55 -6.91
CA PRO A 131 14.85 -5.46 -5.48
C PRO A 131 16.06 -6.00 -4.70
N VAL A 132 16.57 -5.17 -3.79
CA VAL A 132 17.72 -5.53 -2.93
C VAL A 132 17.31 -6.15 -1.59
N THR A 133 16.03 -6.00 -1.22
CA THR A 133 15.47 -6.57 0.01
C THR A 133 14.67 -7.84 -0.28
N ASN A 134 14.58 -8.74 0.70
CA ASN A 134 13.84 -9.99 0.54
C ASN A 134 12.34 -9.74 0.31
N SER A 135 11.73 -8.86 1.11
CA SER A 135 10.36 -8.38 0.88
C SER A 135 10.16 -7.76 -0.51
N GLY A 136 11.19 -7.14 -1.10
CA GLY A 136 11.11 -6.57 -2.44
C GLY A 136 11.11 -7.64 -3.53
N ARG A 137 11.90 -8.72 -3.36
CA ARG A 137 11.93 -9.87 -4.28
C ARG A 137 10.60 -10.62 -4.29
N VAL A 138 10.04 -10.86 -3.11
CA VAL A 138 8.72 -11.50 -2.99
C VAL A 138 7.62 -10.65 -3.64
N LEU A 139 7.66 -9.33 -3.48
CA LEU A 139 6.70 -8.45 -4.17
C LEU A 139 6.87 -8.47 -5.69
N GLU A 140 8.11 -8.50 -6.19
CA GLU A 140 8.38 -8.63 -7.63
C GLU A 140 7.80 -9.94 -8.19
N GLU A 141 8.07 -11.07 -7.53
CA GLU A 141 7.56 -12.38 -7.90
C GLU A 141 6.02 -12.43 -7.87
N LEU A 142 5.41 -11.87 -6.81
CA LEU A 142 3.97 -11.83 -6.67
C LEU A 142 3.31 -10.92 -7.72
N GLU A 143 3.91 -9.77 -8.03
CA GLU A 143 3.45 -8.90 -9.11
C GLU A 143 3.47 -9.62 -10.47
N ASP A 144 4.52 -10.40 -10.75
CA ASP A 144 4.63 -11.18 -12.00
C ASP A 144 3.59 -12.28 -12.08
N TRP A 145 3.38 -12.99 -10.97
CA TRP A 145 2.34 -14.00 -10.88
C TRP A 145 0.95 -13.39 -11.10
N LEU A 146 0.62 -12.30 -10.37
CA LEU A 146 -0.65 -11.60 -10.48
C LEU A 146 -0.92 -11.06 -11.88
N HIS A 147 0.08 -10.53 -12.57
CA HIS A 147 -0.07 -9.97 -13.91
C HIS A 147 -0.40 -11.04 -14.96
N ASN A 148 0.03 -12.28 -14.73
CA ASN A 148 -0.17 -13.40 -15.64
C ASN A 148 -1.42 -14.23 -15.34
N LEU A 149 -2.26 -13.82 -14.36
CA LEU A 149 -3.44 -14.57 -13.97
C LEU A 149 -4.54 -14.55 -15.04
N PRO A 150 -5.06 -15.71 -15.47
CA PRO A 150 -6.19 -15.77 -16.38
C PRO A 150 -7.50 -15.43 -15.64
N GLY A 151 -8.42 -14.78 -16.33
CA GLY A 151 -9.82 -14.65 -15.87
C GLY A 151 -10.11 -13.57 -14.83
N THR A 152 -9.10 -12.79 -14.41
CA THR A 152 -9.30 -11.61 -13.54
C THR A 152 -8.44 -10.43 -14.00
N SER A 153 -8.81 -9.23 -13.60
CA SER A 153 -7.99 -8.03 -13.80
C SER A 153 -7.37 -7.61 -12.48
N VAL A 154 -6.04 -7.53 -12.42
CA VAL A 154 -5.31 -7.11 -11.22
C VAL A 154 -4.72 -5.72 -11.43
N ASP A 155 -5.14 -4.76 -10.61
CA ASP A 155 -4.47 -3.48 -10.49
C ASP A 155 -3.38 -3.56 -9.40
N ILE A 156 -2.15 -3.18 -9.75
CA ILE A 156 -1.00 -3.17 -8.84
C ILE A 156 -0.67 -1.74 -8.47
N LEU A 157 -0.78 -1.42 -7.18
CA LEU A 157 -0.43 -0.12 -6.62
C LEU A 157 0.92 -0.21 -5.90
N ARG A 158 2.00 0.28 -6.50
CA ARG A 158 3.32 0.38 -5.87
C ARG A 158 3.35 1.62 -4.97
N LEU A 159 3.08 1.41 -3.69
CA LEU A 159 2.99 2.50 -2.72
C LEU A 159 4.39 3.00 -2.31
N ALA A 160 4.58 4.31 -2.31
CA ALA A 160 5.74 4.95 -1.70
C ALA A 160 5.68 4.86 -0.16
N GLY A 161 6.54 5.60 0.55
CA GLY A 161 6.50 5.60 2.01
C GLY A 161 5.17 6.15 2.54
N LEU A 162 4.39 5.28 3.18
CA LEU A 162 3.07 5.64 3.70
C LEU A 162 3.17 6.50 4.96
N VAL A 163 2.45 7.62 4.96
CA VAL A 163 2.30 8.54 6.09
C VAL A 163 0.85 8.95 6.30
N GLY A 164 0.54 9.46 7.48
CA GLY A 164 -0.79 9.88 7.90
C GLY A 164 -0.98 9.63 9.40
N PRO A 165 -2.24 9.64 9.88
CA PRO A 165 -2.57 9.50 11.30
C PRO A 165 -1.87 8.31 11.95
N GLY A 166 -1.15 8.54 13.05
CA GLY A 166 -0.41 7.49 13.77
C GLY A 166 0.85 6.95 13.07
N ARG A 167 1.24 7.49 11.91
CA ARG A 167 2.43 7.07 11.13
C ARG A 167 3.32 8.25 10.74
N HIS A 168 3.70 9.02 11.75
CA HIS A 168 4.50 10.25 11.58
C HIS A 168 5.97 9.96 11.17
N PRO A 169 6.47 10.49 10.04
CA PRO A 169 7.81 10.19 9.50
C PRO A 169 8.97 10.78 10.33
N GLY A 170 8.71 11.79 11.16
CA GLY A 170 9.70 12.39 12.07
C GLY A 170 10.41 11.40 12.99
N ARG A 171 9.78 10.26 13.32
CA ARG A 171 10.37 9.21 14.17
C ARG A 171 11.43 8.37 13.45
N PHE A 172 11.51 8.40 12.12
CA PHE A 172 12.36 7.47 11.36
C PHE A 172 13.85 7.74 11.57
N PHE A 173 14.21 9.02 11.63
CA PHE A 173 15.60 9.49 11.74
C PHE A 173 15.88 10.32 13.01
N ALA A 174 14.90 10.54 13.89
CA ALA A 174 15.10 11.30 15.13
C ALA A 174 16.36 10.86 15.90
N GLY A 175 17.23 11.82 16.25
CA GLY A 175 18.49 11.60 16.97
C GLY A 175 19.57 10.82 16.21
N LYS A 176 19.41 10.56 14.90
CA LYS A 176 20.37 9.78 14.11
C LYS A 176 21.21 10.66 13.19
N THR A 177 22.40 10.17 12.88
CA THR A 177 23.21 10.67 11.76
C THR A 177 23.04 9.75 10.56
N ALA A 178 22.68 10.30 9.41
CA ALA A 178 22.40 9.52 8.19
C ALA A 178 23.13 10.09 6.95
N PRO A 179 23.45 9.26 5.94
CA PRO A 179 24.00 9.73 4.68
C PRO A 179 22.90 10.30 3.76
N ASP A 180 23.33 10.89 2.65
CA ASP A 180 22.51 11.30 1.51
C ASP A 180 21.39 12.29 1.84
N GLY A 181 21.77 13.41 2.49
CA GLY A 181 20.85 14.49 2.81
C GLY A 181 20.11 15.07 1.61
N GLU A 182 20.76 15.12 0.44
CA GLU A 182 20.22 15.69 -0.80
C GLU A 182 19.25 14.76 -1.54
N HIS A 183 19.14 13.49 -1.11
CA HIS A 183 18.22 12.56 -1.77
C HIS A 183 16.76 12.99 -1.52
N GLY A 184 15.91 12.75 -2.51
CA GLY A 184 14.48 13.04 -2.41
C GLY A 184 13.77 12.07 -1.45
N VAL A 185 12.81 12.61 -0.70
CA VAL A 185 11.87 11.85 0.10
C VAL A 185 10.69 11.42 -0.77
N ASN A 186 10.39 10.12 -0.79
CA ASN A 186 9.28 9.54 -1.56
C ASN A 186 8.19 9.08 -0.59
N LEU A 187 7.11 9.85 -0.47
CA LEU A 187 6.02 9.58 0.44
C LEU A 187 4.67 9.71 -0.25
N VAL A 188 3.66 9.07 0.32
CA VAL A 188 2.26 9.24 -0.07
C VAL A 188 1.38 9.21 1.17
N HIS A 189 0.38 10.08 1.20
CA HIS A 189 -0.55 10.18 2.30
C HIS A 189 -1.64 9.10 2.22
N LEU A 190 -2.12 8.64 3.37
CA LEU A 190 -3.20 7.65 3.50
C LEU A 190 -4.41 7.97 2.60
N GLU A 191 -4.90 9.21 2.64
CA GLU A 191 -6.07 9.65 1.86
C GLU A 191 -5.84 9.59 0.35
N ASP A 192 -4.62 9.84 -0.12
CA ASP A 192 -4.28 9.72 -1.55
C ASP A 192 -4.31 8.25 -1.98
N VAL A 193 -3.86 7.33 -1.13
CA VAL A 193 -3.97 5.88 -1.40
C VAL A 193 -5.43 5.44 -1.43
N ILE A 194 -6.26 5.90 -0.49
CA ILE A 194 -7.70 5.63 -0.47
C ILE A 194 -8.36 6.18 -1.74
N GLY A 195 -7.99 7.40 -2.15
CA GLY A 195 -8.45 8.02 -3.37
C GLY A 195 -8.09 7.20 -4.62
N ALA A 196 -6.83 6.76 -4.73
CA ALA A 196 -6.35 5.96 -5.85
C ALA A 196 -7.06 4.61 -5.93
N ILE A 197 -7.21 3.90 -4.81
CA ILE A 197 -7.94 2.62 -4.75
C ILE A 197 -9.41 2.84 -5.15
N THR A 198 -10.05 3.89 -4.65
CA THR A 198 -11.45 4.18 -4.96
C THR A 198 -11.65 4.51 -6.44
N LEU A 199 -10.74 5.29 -7.02
CA LEU A 199 -10.75 5.62 -8.45
C LEU A 199 -10.62 4.35 -9.31
N LEU A 200 -9.69 3.45 -8.94
CA LEU A 200 -9.55 2.17 -9.60
C LEU A 200 -10.83 1.35 -9.51
N LEU A 201 -11.41 1.16 -8.32
CA LEU A 201 -12.67 0.42 -8.17
C LEU A 201 -13.85 1.03 -8.97
N GLN A 202 -13.75 2.28 -9.41
CA GLN A 202 -14.70 2.95 -10.30
C GLN A 202 -14.34 2.85 -11.79
N ALA A 203 -13.06 2.62 -12.13
CA ALA A 203 -12.59 2.53 -13.50
C ALA A 203 -13.23 1.34 -14.25
N PRO A 204 -13.52 1.47 -15.55
CA PRO A 204 -14.21 0.43 -16.32
C PRO A 204 -13.35 -0.80 -16.61
N LYS A 205 -12.01 -0.67 -16.50
CA LYS A 205 -11.03 -1.74 -16.70
C LYS A 205 -10.12 -1.82 -15.48
N GLY A 206 -9.57 -3.00 -15.23
CA GLY A 206 -8.43 -3.19 -14.33
C GLY A 206 -7.17 -3.53 -15.13
N GLY A 207 -6.16 -4.10 -14.47
CA GLY A 207 -4.91 -4.50 -15.12
C GLY A 207 -3.83 -3.41 -15.14
N HIS A 208 -4.00 -2.35 -14.35
CA HIS A 208 -3.06 -1.23 -14.33
C HIS A 208 -1.90 -1.49 -13.36
N ILE A 209 -0.80 -0.80 -13.60
CA ILE A 209 0.32 -0.71 -12.65
C ILE A 209 0.59 0.76 -12.44
N TYR A 210 0.51 1.21 -11.19
CA TYR A 210 0.72 2.61 -10.82
C TYR A 210 1.66 2.74 -9.63
N ASN A 211 2.63 3.64 -9.77
CA ASN A 211 3.35 4.21 -8.63
C ASN A 211 2.46 5.25 -7.95
N ILE A 212 2.24 5.08 -6.65
CA ILE A 212 1.46 6.02 -5.85
C ILE A 212 2.43 6.76 -4.94
N CYS A 213 2.81 7.96 -5.35
CA CYS A 213 3.78 8.82 -4.70
C CYS A 213 3.40 10.28 -4.92
N ALA A 214 3.49 11.10 -3.88
CA ALA A 214 3.27 12.53 -4.00
C ALA A 214 4.25 13.14 -5.04
N PRO A 215 3.81 14.11 -5.88
CA PRO A 215 4.65 14.71 -6.91
C PRO A 215 5.89 15.46 -6.39
N ALA A 216 5.87 16.02 -5.18
CA ALA A 216 7.04 16.69 -4.63
C ALA A 216 7.93 15.72 -3.84
N HIS A 217 9.24 15.94 -3.96
CA HIS A 217 10.26 15.11 -3.32
C HIS A 217 11.27 15.99 -2.56
N PRO A 218 10.89 16.53 -1.40
CA PRO A 218 11.79 17.38 -0.61
C PRO A 218 13.05 16.61 -0.22
N ALA A 219 14.18 17.31 -0.12
CA ALA A 219 15.43 16.71 0.29
C ALA A 219 15.35 16.19 1.74
N ARG A 220 15.98 15.05 2.01
CA ARG A 220 15.97 14.40 3.35
C ARG A 220 16.49 15.31 4.46
N ASN A 221 17.53 16.09 4.18
CA ASN A 221 18.12 17.06 5.10
C ASN A 221 17.25 18.30 5.37
N VAL A 222 16.20 18.51 4.58
CA VAL A 222 15.16 19.52 4.85
C VAL A 222 13.99 18.87 5.58
N PHE A 223 13.47 17.79 5.01
CA PHE A 223 12.24 17.14 5.43
C PHE A 223 12.32 16.53 6.84
N TYR A 224 13.27 15.61 7.09
CA TYR A 224 13.29 14.86 8.34
C TYR A 224 13.61 15.73 9.57
N PRO A 225 14.50 16.74 9.51
CA PRO A 225 14.67 17.69 10.61
C PRO A 225 13.41 18.46 10.95
N GLN A 226 12.64 18.91 9.96
CA GLN A 226 11.36 19.58 10.20
C GLN A 226 10.36 18.64 10.87
N MET A 227 10.22 17.42 10.36
CA MET A 227 9.29 16.43 10.91
C MET A 227 9.67 15.99 12.34
N ALA A 228 10.96 15.90 12.67
CA ALA A 228 11.40 15.59 14.02
C ALA A 228 11.03 16.71 15.01
N ARG A 229 11.20 17.98 14.60
CA ARG A 229 10.84 19.15 15.43
C ARG A 229 9.35 19.23 15.73
N LEU A 230 8.48 18.88 14.78
CA LEU A 230 7.02 18.84 15.00
C LEU A 230 6.63 17.87 16.12
N LEU A 231 7.43 16.82 16.34
CA LEU A 231 7.23 15.85 17.44
C LEU A 231 8.00 16.21 18.71
N GLY A 232 8.72 17.34 18.76
CA GLY A 232 9.61 17.68 19.87
C GLY A 232 10.81 16.74 20.01
N LEU A 233 11.19 16.02 18.94
CA LEU A 233 12.32 15.11 18.93
C LEU A 233 13.60 15.80 18.44
N GLU A 234 14.75 15.24 18.81
CA GLU A 234 16.06 15.72 18.32
C GLU A 234 16.15 15.55 16.79
N PRO A 235 16.42 16.63 16.04
CA PRO A 235 16.54 16.55 14.58
C PRO A 235 17.72 15.68 14.14
N PRO A 236 17.57 14.84 13.11
CA PRO A 236 18.71 14.15 12.50
C PRO A 236 19.74 15.10 11.91
N GLN A 237 20.98 14.61 11.84
CA GLN A 237 22.04 15.23 11.06
C GLN A 237 22.29 14.42 9.80
N PHE A 238 22.36 15.09 8.65
CA PHE A 238 22.68 14.43 7.39
C PHE A 238 24.08 14.81 6.95
N ARG A 239 24.87 13.81 6.54
CA ARG A 239 26.16 14.03 5.90
C ARG A 239 25.95 14.35 4.43
N ASN A 240 26.77 15.23 3.90
CA ASN A 240 26.83 15.46 2.45
C ASN A 240 27.21 14.17 1.76
N SER A 241 26.49 13.85 0.69
CA SER A 241 26.82 12.75 -0.20
C SER A 241 28.09 13.09 -0.99
N LEU A 242 28.91 12.08 -1.29
CA LEU A 242 30.01 12.20 -2.25
C LEU A 242 29.48 12.34 -3.69
N ASP A 243 28.25 11.86 -3.91
CA ASP A 243 27.53 11.93 -5.17
C ASP A 243 26.50 13.08 -5.13
N SER A 244 26.47 13.89 -6.18
CA SER A 244 25.59 15.08 -6.26
C SER A 244 24.16 14.76 -6.73
N GLY A 245 23.84 13.48 -6.88
CA GLY A 245 22.52 13.00 -7.30
C GLY A 245 21.41 13.23 -6.27
N LYS A 246 20.17 13.31 -6.75
CA LYS A 246 18.95 13.37 -5.92
C LYS A 246 18.47 11.99 -5.42
N GLY A 247 19.29 10.95 -5.60
CA GLY A 247 18.91 9.58 -5.33
C GLY A 247 17.74 9.11 -6.19
N LYS A 248 16.91 8.23 -5.63
CA LYS A 248 15.69 7.70 -6.24
C LYS A 248 14.52 8.67 -6.09
N ILE A 249 13.87 9.01 -7.20
CA ILE A 249 12.65 9.83 -7.26
C ILE A 249 11.55 9.01 -7.93
N ILE A 250 10.49 8.66 -7.21
CA ILE A 250 9.38 7.87 -7.75
C ILE A 250 8.40 8.78 -8.49
N ASP A 251 8.27 8.61 -9.81
CA ASP A 251 7.27 9.31 -10.62
C ASP A 251 5.88 8.70 -10.38
N GLY A 252 5.02 9.45 -9.70
CA GLY A 252 3.63 9.08 -9.42
C GLY A 252 2.60 9.67 -10.40
N SER A 253 3.04 10.23 -11.53
CA SER A 253 2.16 10.98 -12.46
C SER A 253 1.31 10.11 -13.38
N ARG A 254 1.61 8.81 -13.52
CA ARG A 254 0.94 7.94 -14.49
C ARG A 254 -0.58 7.83 -14.26
N ILE A 255 -0.99 7.63 -13.00
CA ILE A 255 -2.42 7.58 -12.64
C ILE A 255 -3.13 8.92 -12.88
N CYS A 256 -2.42 10.04 -12.72
CA CYS A 256 -2.94 11.37 -13.02
C CYS A 256 -3.20 11.51 -14.53
N ASN A 257 -2.23 11.09 -15.35
CA ASN A 257 -2.29 11.23 -16.81
C ASN A 257 -3.33 10.29 -17.44
N GLU A 258 -3.44 9.06 -16.94
CA GLU A 258 -4.32 8.04 -17.53
C GLU A 258 -5.77 8.11 -17.01
N LEU A 259 -5.95 8.42 -15.72
CA LEU A 259 -7.27 8.36 -15.05
C LEU A 259 -7.73 9.69 -14.45
N GLY A 260 -6.97 10.78 -14.60
CA GLY A 260 -7.32 12.09 -14.06
C GLY A 260 -7.24 12.16 -12.53
N PHE A 261 -6.44 11.29 -11.90
CA PHE A 261 -6.23 11.32 -10.45
C PHE A 261 -5.53 12.60 -10.00
N GLU A 262 -6.01 13.19 -8.92
CA GLU A 262 -5.40 14.36 -8.29
C GLU A 262 -4.96 14.01 -6.86
N TYR A 263 -3.67 14.19 -6.56
CA TYR A 263 -3.16 14.06 -5.20
C TYR A 263 -3.69 15.22 -4.35
N GLN A 264 -4.43 14.90 -3.28
CA GLN A 264 -4.86 15.86 -2.28
C GLN A 264 -3.67 16.44 -1.52
N TYR A 265 -2.63 15.63 -1.31
CA TYR A 265 -1.41 16.05 -0.61
C TYR A 265 -0.18 15.87 -1.50
N PRO A 266 0.04 16.81 -2.45
CA PRO A 266 1.06 16.64 -3.47
C PRO A 266 2.49 16.90 -2.96
N ASP A 267 2.64 17.46 -1.76
CA ASP A 267 3.95 17.73 -1.15
C ASP A 267 4.04 17.13 0.27
N PRO A 268 5.02 16.24 0.52
CA PRO A 268 5.24 15.68 1.84
C PRO A 268 5.40 16.70 2.97
N LEU A 269 5.91 17.92 2.69
CA LEU A 269 6.08 18.96 3.69
C LEU A 269 4.76 19.50 4.27
N VAL A 270 3.64 19.30 3.56
CA VAL A 270 2.31 19.84 3.95
C VAL A 270 1.28 18.74 4.19
N MET A 271 1.68 17.46 4.18
CA MET A 271 0.80 16.35 4.52
C MET A 271 0.35 16.47 5.99
N PRO A 272 -0.95 16.30 6.30
CA PRO A 272 -1.39 16.15 7.68
C PRO A 272 -0.88 14.82 8.23
N LEU A 273 -0.43 14.81 9.48
CA LEU A 273 0.22 13.65 10.11
C LEU A 273 -0.40 13.28 11.46
N GLU A 274 -1.42 14.01 11.88
CA GLU A 274 -2.19 13.81 13.11
C GLU A 274 -3.40 12.89 12.88
#